data_AF-K5VKC8-F1
#
_entry.id   AF-K5VKC8-F1
#
_cell.length_a   1.000
_cell.length_b   1.000
_cell.length_c   1.000
_cell.angle_alpha   90.00
_cell.angle_beta   90.00
_cell.angle_gamma   90.00
#
_symmetry.space_group_name_H-M   'P 1'
#
loop_
_entity.id
_entity.type
_entity.pdbx_description
1 polymer ?
#
loop_
_entity_poly.entity_id
_entity_poly.type
_entity_poly.pdbx_seq_one_letter_code
_entity_poly.pdbx_strand_id
1 'polypeptide(L)'
;MTDQPPATKKIIAIWPEWSATREYTVGAHASTPKFFVTALGWEVTRRVAQDFDLPFDNSNFASIQDLEIQLFPPLPPQATLSDLPNEMPLIALVSPPQSITNDVKQRIHNQRGGMSEMRNMMLEMQQAMKWQNEKIGELQKTNGQHDKKMEELRKTMSGQHDKKLEEMRKTMSGQYDKKMEEMRKTMSGQYDKKIEELRKTINGQNKTMEEMKKTIKGQNKRMEEMKKTINEKERQMEDMRCQNEKAVNSLKKDLEDVKRNMATLQASYEGLQHSVSFLHLRYLLDEARIKVATDLGESWDSLHQICKEKSYDLAGYLHSRLANSSFPLPKNSIHLICYPNSIRDQGNYAAHNATEDQVHFAITRVEAQDKRVALATLYEYVFKNRIAV
;
A
#
# COMPACT_ATOMS: atom_id res chain seq x y z
N MET A 1 21.10 30.88 7.39
CA MET A 1 21.38 30.30 8.71
C MET A 1 21.44 28.80 8.53
N THR A 2 22.66 28.34 8.37
CA THR A 2 23.09 26.97 8.10
C THR A 2 23.57 26.39 9.42
N ASP A 3 22.71 25.64 10.11
CA ASP A 3 23.11 24.93 11.33
C ASP A 3 23.58 23.52 10.95
N GLN A 4 24.87 23.43 10.63
CA GLN A 4 25.62 22.17 10.66
C GLN A 4 26.07 21.89 12.12
N PRO A 5 25.94 20.65 12.62
CA PRO A 5 26.46 20.26 13.93
C PRO A 5 28.00 20.23 13.94
N PRO A 6 28.65 20.49 15.10
CA PRO A 6 30.11 20.60 15.20
C PRO A 6 30.83 19.27 14.93
N ALA A 7 31.95 19.39 14.21
CA ALA A 7 32.80 18.27 13.80
C ALA A 7 33.40 17.52 15.01
N THR A 8 33.07 16.23 15.10
CA THR A 8 33.67 15.28 16.04
C THR A 8 35.04 14.84 15.51
N LYS A 9 36.13 15.18 16.22
CA LYS A 9 37.45 14.58 15.98
C LYS A 9 37.51 13.22 16.68
N LYS A 10 37.72 12.15 15.91
CA LYS A 10 38.10 10.83 16.42
C LYS A 10 39.60 10.81 16.68
N ILE A 11 39.99 10.64 17.94
CA ILE A 11 41.35 10.21 18.30
C ILE A 11 41.25 8.71 18.59
N ILE A 12 41.99 7.92 17.82
CA ILE A 12 42.12 6.47 18.02
C ILE A 12 43.23 6.26 19.05
N ALA A 13 42.84 5.92 20.28
CA ALA A 13 43.78 5.43 21.28
C ALA A 13 43.71 3.89 21.30
N ILE A 14 44.82 3.24 20.95
CA ILE A 14 45.01 1.80 21.11
C ILE A 14 45.78 1.63 22.43
N TRP A 15 45.10 1.26 23.51
CA TRP A 15 45.77 0.88 24.77
C TRP A 15 45.17 -0.41 25.34
N PRO A 16 46.02 -1.35 25.82
CA PRO A 16 45.58 -2.60 26.40
C PRO A 16 45.21 -2.45 27.89
N GLU A 17 44.06 -2.99 28.24
CA GLU A 17 43.70 -3.67 29.50
C GLU A 17 43.83 -2.99 30.89
N TRP A 18 42.65 -2.90 31.53
CA TRP A 18 42.30 -3.00 32.96
C TRP A 18 42.35 -1.78 33.90
N SER A 19 41.12 -1.28 34.12
CA SER A 19 40.48 -0.95 35.42
C SER A 19 40.74 0.39 36.14
N ALA A 20 39.60 0.99 36.53
CA ALA A 20 39.35 1.98 37.59
C ALA A 20 39.35 3.49 37.25
N THR A 21 38.11 4.01 37.14
CA THR A 21 37.54 5.25 37.70
C THR A 21 38.34 6.57 37.73
N ARG A 22 37.81 7.60 37.04
CA ARG A 22 37.24 8.86 37.60
C ARG A 22 37.16 9.94 36.52
N GLU A 23 36.03 10.65 36.50
CA GLU A 23 35.87 11.89 35.74
C GLU A 23 36.58 13.03 36.46
N TYR A 24 37.51 13.71 35.77
CA TYR A 24 37.94 15.05 36.12
C TYR A 24 37.87 15.92 34.87
N THR A 25 37.01 16.93 34.93
CA THR A 25 37.05 18.13 34.10
C THR A 25 38.16 19.05 34.62
N VAL A 26 38.92 19.68 33.72
CA VAL A 26 39.24 21.13 33.70
C VAL A 26 40.29 21.42 32.60
N GLY A 27 39.93 22.38 31.74
CA GLY A 27 40.70 23.59 31.44
C GLY A 27 42.13 23.48 30.90
N ALA A 28 42.26 23.86 29.63
CA ALA A 28 43.50 24.11 28.92
C ALA A 28 44.44 25.12 29.60
N HIS A 29 45.76 24.94 29.46
CA HIS A 29 46.68 25.96 28.93
C HIS A 29 48.07 25.36 28.62
N ALA A 30 48.75 26.01 27.69
CA ALA A 30 49.97 25.61 26.99
C ALA A 30 51.23 25.48 27.86
N SER A 31 52.12 24.55 27.50
CA SER A 31 53.58 24.74 27.34
C SER A 31 54.29 23.40 27.09
N THR A 32 55.27 23.43 26.19
CA THR A 32 56.19 22.33 25.82
C THR A 32 57.06 21.85 26.99
N PRO A 33 57.40 20.54 27.05
CA PRO A 33 58.66 20.11 27.65
C PRO A 33 59.55 19.31 26.70
N LYS A 34 60.84 19.67 26.70
CA LYS A 34 61.98 18.92 26.16
C LYS A 34 62.19 17.65 27.01
N PHE A 35 62.51 16.52 26.38
CA PHE A 35 62.99 15.32 27.09
C PHE A 35 64.41 14.95 26.64
N PHE A 36 65.33 14.88 27.61
CA PHE A 36 66.60 14.15 27.50
C PHE A 36 66.29 12.65 27.64
N VAL A 37 66.83 11.82 26.74
CA VAL A 37 66.80 10.36 26.89
C VAL A 37 68.22 9.83 26.78
N THR A 38 68.73 9.36 27.91
CA THR A 38 69.95 8.56 28.02
C THR A 38 69.67 7.10 27.69
N ALA A 39 70.48 6.57 26.76
CA ALA A 39 70.86 5.16 26.58
C ALA A 39 69.75 4.09 26.60
N LEU A 40 69.10 3.87 25.45
CA LEU A 40 68.49 2.58 25.10
C LEU A 40 68.81 2.26 23.62
N GLY A 41 69.14 0.99 23.37
CA GLY A 41 69.88 0.50 22.19
C GLY A 41 69.21 0.64 20.83
N TRP A 42 70.08 0.55 19.81
CA TRP A 42 69.91 0.88 18.39
C TRP A 42 68.72 0.22 17.66
N GLU A 43 68.15 -0.86 18.17
CA GLU A 43 67.13 -1.66 17.47
C GLU A 43 65.69 -1.13 17.64
N VAL A 44 65.42 -0.31 18.68
CA VAL A 44 64.09 0.29 18.90
C VAL A 44 63.92 1.57 18.08
N THR A 45 65.01 2.31 17.85
CA THR A 45 65.01 3.57 17.09
C THR A 45 64.79 3.36 15.58
N ARG A 46 65.20 2.19 15.05
CA ARG A 46 65.03 1.83 13.63
C ARG A 46 63.57 1.56 13.25
N ARG A 47 62.76 0.97 14.14
CA ARG A 47 61.35 0.66 13.87
C ARG A 47 60.45 1.90 13.94
N VAL A 48 60.74 2.84 14.83
CA VAL A 48 59.97 4.09 14.93
C VAL A 48 60.26 5.05 13.76
N ALA A 49 61.46 5.01 13.16
CA ALA A 49 61.79 5.85 12.01
C ALA A 49 61.15 5.39 10.68
N GLN A 50 60.82 4.09 10.54
CA GLN A 50 60.17 3.53 9.35
C GLN A 50 58.64 3.71 9.32
N ASP A 51 58.01 3.91 10.48
CA ASP A 51 56.55 4.09 10.57
C ASP A 51 56.10 5.56 10.37
N PHE A 52 57.03 6.53 10.28
CA PHE A 52 56.71 7.96 10.25
C PHE A 52 57.32 8.76 9.08
N ASP A 53 57.89 8.11 8.06
CA ASP A 53 58.34 8.72 6.79
C ASP A 53 59.17 10.02 6.97
N LEU A 54 60.16 10.01 7.86
CA LEU A 54 61.10 11.11 8.06
C LEU A 54 62.43 10.84 7.33
N PRO A 55 63.07 11.88 6.73
CA PRO A 55 64.32 11.70 6.00
C PRO A 55 65.47 11.34 6.95
N PHE A 56 66.10 10.20 6.70
CA PHE A 56 67.24 9.70 7.47
C PHE A 56 68.55 10.02 6.73
N ASP A 57 69.36 10.92 7.27
CA ASP A 57 70.66 11.30 6.72
C ASP A 57 71.75 10.39 7.30
N ASN A 58 72.38 9.61 6.42
CA ASN A 58 73.48 8.69 6.71
C ASN A 58 74.80 9.39 6.39
N SER A 59 75.35 10.14 7.34
CA SER A 59 76.72 10.62 7.25
C SER A 59 77.39 10.66 8.62
N ASN A 60 78.59 10.05 8.66
CA ASN A 60 79.53 9.93 9.78
C ASN A 60 79.28 8.78 10.77
N PHE A 61 80.00 7.66 10.61
CA PHE A 61 81.08 7.30 11.54
C PHE A 61 82.03 6.29 10.88
N ALA A 62 83.31 6.49 11.16
CA ALA A 62 84.45 6.02 10.40
C ALA A 62 84.87 4.58 10.66
N SER A 63 85.51 4.03 9.63
CA SER A 63 86.48 2.94 9.58
C SER A 63 87.18 2.60 10.91
N ILE A 64 87.17 1.30 11.26
CA ILE A 64 88.30 0.66 11.94
C ILE A 64 88.64 -0.60 11.14
N GLN A 65 89.72 -0.47 10.38
CA GLN A 65 90.47 -1.53 9.74
C GLN A 65 91.26 -2.34 10.78
N ASP A 66 91.65 -3.54 10.34
CA ASP A 66 92.84 -4.29 10.72
C ASP A 66 92.95 -4.77 12.18
N LEU A 67 92.85 -6.09 12.34
CA LEU A 67 93.72 -6.86 13.23
C LEU A 67 93.88 -8.28 12.70
N GLU A 68 94.88 -8.37 11.82
CA GLU A 68 95.63 -9.55 11.42
C GLU A 68 96.29 -10.20 12.66
N ILE A 69 96.02 -11.47 12.93
CA ILE A 69 96.78 -12.27 13.91
C ILE A 69 97.20 -13.61 13.28
N GLN A 70 98.39 -13.51 12.67
CA GLN A 70 99.54 -14.42 12.68
C GLN A 70 99.34 -15.91 13.00
N LEU A 71 99.54 -16.71 11.95
CA LEU A 71 100.07 -18.09 11.97
C LEU A 71 101.60 -18.05 12.12
N PHE A 72 102.17 -18.85 13.03
CA PHE A 72 103.58 -19.30 13.04
C PHE A 72 103.75 -20.43 14.08
N PRO A 73 104.77 -21.32 14.02
CA PRO A 73 104.98 -22.43 13.08
C PRO A 73 105.15 -23.80 13.84
N PRO A 74 105.53 -24.91 13.17
CA PRO A 74 105.65 -26.25 13.78
C PRO A 74 107.10 -26.68 14.15
N LEU A 75 107.21 -27.76 14.97
CA LEU A 75 108.30 -28.78 15.06
C LEU A 75 109.65 -28.38 15.76
N PRO A 76 110.62 -29.30 16.10
CA PRO A 76 110.67 -30.79 16.16
C PRO A 76 111.48 -31.35 17.40
N PRO A 77 112.42 -32.34 17.31
CA PRO A 77 112.31 -33.70 17.84
C PRO A 77 113.38 -34.07 18.92
N GLN A 78 113.44 -35.37 19.25
CA GLN A 78 114.38 -36.10 20.14
C GLN A 78 115.80 -35.53 20.35
N ALA A 79 116.33 -35.73 21.57
CA ALA A 79 117.77 -35.93 21.79
C ALA A 79 118.02 -36.90 22.97
N THR A 80 118.59 -38.06 22.62
CA THR A 80 119.46 -38.87 23.47
C THR A 80 120.77 -38.14 23.73
N LEU A 81 121.39 -38.30 24.91
CA LEU A 81 122.81 -37.99 25.08
C LEU A 81 123.48 -39.03 25.99
N SER A 82 124.34 -39.81 25.35
CA SER A 82 125.42 -40.60 25.91
C SER A 82 126.64 -39.68 26.01
N ASP A 83 127.39 -39.67 27.12
CA ASP A 83 128.81 -39.26 27.15
C ASP A 83 129.50 -39.80 28.43
N LEU A 84 130.51 -40.64 28.21
CA LEU A 84 131.54 -41.16 29.15
C LEU A 84 132.68 -40.10 29.29
N PRO A 85 133.54 -40.08 30.34
CA PRO A 85 134.64 -41.07 30.50
C PRO A 85 135.02 -41.38 31.99
N ASN A 86 135.50 -42.58 32.34
CA ASN A 86 136.89 -43.06 32.30
C ASN A 86 137.95 -42.02 32.74
N GLU A 87 138.45 -42.14 33.97
CA GLU A 87 139.88 -42.08 34.31
C GLU A 87 140.12 -42.39 35.80
N MET A 88 140.95 -43.41 36.06
CA MET A 88 141.70 -43.57 37.32
C MET A 88 142.89 -42.59 37.32
N PRO A 89 143.42 -42.22 38.50
CA PRO A 89 144.75 -42.74 38.81
C PRO A 89 144.96 -43.16 40.27
N LEU A 90 145.79 -44.20 40.40
CA LEU A 90 146.48 -44.68 41.60
C LEU A 90 147.46 -43.62 42.14
N ILE A 91 147.44 -43.33 43.45
CA ILE A 91 148.63 -42.85 44.20
C ILE A 91 148.66 -43.53 45.58
N ALA A 92 149.89 -43.86 45.97
CA ALA A 92 150.32 -44.86 46.93
C ALA A 92 150.20 -44.51 48.42
N LEU A 93 150.40 -45.57 49.22
CA LEU A 93 150.87 -45.64 50.61
C LEU A 93 150.99 -44.32 51.38
N VAL A 94 150.27 -44.21 52.50
CA VAL A 94 150.78 -43.90 53.85
C VAL A 94 149.60 -44.06 54.85
N SER A 95 149.69 -44.97 55.81
CA SER A 95 148.79 -45.02 56.98
C SER A 95 148.96 -43.74 57.82
N PRO A 96 147.89 -43.08 58.35
CA PRO A 96 147.53 -43.25 59.78
C PRO A 96 146.04 -42.87 60.11
N PRO A 97 145.66 -42.54 61.37
CA PRO A 97 144.81 -43.31 62.29
C PRO A 97 143.30 -42.99 62.26
N GLN A 98 142.49 -43.83 62.92
CA GLN A 98 141.02 -44.02 62.85
C GLN A 98 140.07 -42.81 63.16
N SER A 99 140.48 -41.55 63.06
CA SER A 99 139.66 -40.40 63.50
C SER A 99 138.85 -39.68 62.41
N ILE A 100 139.01 -39.97 61.11
CA ILE A 100 138.42 -39.18 60.00
C ILE A 100 137.12 -39.81 59.42
N THR A 101 136.72 -41.00 59.88
CA THR A 101 135.60 -41.79 59.33
C THR A 101 134.18 -41.32 59.68
N ASN A 102 134.01 -40.35 60.60
CA ASN A 102 132.67 -39.96 61.07
C ASN A 102 132.05 -38.77 60.30
N ASP A 103 132.85 -37.85 59.78
CA ASP A 103 132.34 -36.61 59.14
C ASP A 103 131.75 -36.85 57.74
N VAL A 104 132.31 -37.83 57.00
CA VAL A 104 131.82 -38.24 55.68
C VAL A 104 130.45 -38.95 55.78
N LYS A 105 130.16 -39.66 56.89
CA LYS A 105 128.88 -40.36 57.09
C LYS A 105 127.71 -39.41 57.28
N GLN A 106 127.92 -38.27 57.95
CA GLN A 106 126.85 -37.30 58.23
C GLN A 106 126.36 -36.60 56.95
N ARG A 107 127.28 -36.24 56.04
CA ARG A 107 126.93 -35.64 54.73
C ARG A 107 126.13 -36.58 53.84
N ILE A 108 126.48 -37.87 53.82
CA ILE A 108 125.74 -38.89 53.08
C ILE A 108 124.32 -39.06 53.64
N HIS A 109 124.13 -38.94 54.96
CA HIS A 109 122.80 -39.07 55.56
C HIS A 109 121.87 -37.91 55.21
N ASN A 110 122.37 -36.67 55.21
CA ASN A 110 121.58 -35.48 54.89
C ASN A 110 121.18 -35.42 53.40
N GLN A 111 122.08 -35.82 52.48
CA GLN A 111 121.73 -35.93 51.06
C GLN A 111 120.69 -37.03 50.79
N ARG A 112 120.72 -38.13 51.56
CA ARG A 112 119.74 -39.21 51.47
C ARG A 112 118.35 -38.80 51.99
N GLY A 113 118.30 -37.86 52.93
CA GLY A 113 117.07 -37.22 53.41
C GLY A 113 116.38 -36.41 52.29
N GLY A 114 117.12 -35.48 51.67
CA GLY A 114 116.57 -34.65 50.57
C GLY A 114 116.15 -35.47 49.34
N MET A 115 116.87 -36.56 49.05
CA MET A 115 116.50 -37.50 47.98
C MET A 115 115.26 -38.34 48.28
N SER A 116 114.87 -38.48 49.55
CA SER A 116 113.64 -39.21 49.94
C SER A 116 112.42 -38.29 49.88
N GLU A 117 112.56 -37.04 50.30
CA GLU A 117 111.50 -36.02 50.20
C GLU A 117 111.12 -35.73 48.75
N MET A 118 112.13 -35.56 47.87
CA MET A 118 111.89 -35.36 46.44
C MET A 118 111.22 -36.57 45.78
N ARG A 119 111.49 -37.79 46.27
CA ARG A 119 110.87 -39.02 45.78
C ARG A 119 109.40 -39.12 46.20
N ASN A 120 109.07 -38.72 47.43
CA ASN A 120 107.68 -38.67 47.90
C ASN A 120 106.86 -37.61 47.15
N MET A 121 107.42 -36.42 46.94
CA MET A 121 106.76 -35.36 46.16
C MET A 121 106.51 -35.80 44.71
N MET A 122 107.45 -36.52 44.10
CA MET A 122 107.28 -37.06 42.73
C MET A 122 106.17 -38.13 42.65
N LEU A 123 106.02 -38.96 43.69
CA LEU A 123 104.94 -39.95 43.78
C LEU A 123 103.57 -39.29 43.96
N GLU A 124 103.47 -38.27 44.81
CA GLU A 124 102.24 -37.49 44.97
C GLU A 124 101.85 -36.78 43.67
N MET A 125 102.83 -36.21 42.96
CA MET A 125 102.58 -35.57 41.67
C MET A 125 102.13 -36.58 40.60
N GLN A 126 102.70 -37.80 40.59
CA GLN A 126 102.23 -38.87 39.72
C GLN A 126 100.79 -39.31 40.02
N GLN A 127 100.43 -39.43 41.31
CA GLN A 127 99.07 -39.78 41.71
C GLN A 127 98.06 -38.66 41.35
N ALA A 128 98.43 -37.40 41.57
CA ALA A 128 97.61 -36.25 41.19
C ALA A 128 97.41 -36.17 39.66
N MET A 129 98.45 -36.42 38.86
CA MET A 129 98.33 -36.48 37.40
C MET A 129 97.43 -37.63 36.95
N LYS A 130 97.53 -38.80 37.59
CA LYS A 130 96.66 -39.93 37.28
C LYS A 130 95.19 -39.59 37.56
N TRP A 131 94.92 -38.98 38.72
CA TRP A 131 93.58 -38.55 39.09
C TRP A 131 93.02 -37.47 38.13
N GLN A 132 93.84 -36.51 37.71
CA GLN A 132 93.43 -35.50 36.73
C GLN A 132 93.11 -36.14 35.36
N ASN A 133 93.92 -37.08 34.90
CA ASN A 133 93.65 -37.79 33.64
C ASN A 133 92.36 -38.61 33.69
N GLU A 134 92.08 -39.27 34.81
CA GLU A 134 90.80 -39.97 35.02
C GLU A 134 89.62 -38.98 34.99
N LYS A 135 89.75 -37.82 35.65
CA LYS A 135 88.71 -36.78 35.66
C LYS A 135 88.48 -36.15 34.29
N ILE A 136 89.55 -35.91 33.52
CA ILE A 136 89.47 -35.44 32.13
C ILE A 136 88.75 -36.48 31.27
N GLY A 137 89.05 -37.77 31.45
CA GLY A 137 88.38 -38.86 30.74
C GLY A 137 86.87 -38.95 31.04
N GLU A 138 86.45 -38.70 32.28
CA GLU A 138 85.03 -38.61 32.64
C GLU A 138 84.35 -37.39 31.99
N LEU A 139 84.97 -36.21 32.09
CA LEU A 139 84.43 -34.98 31.49
C LEU A 139 84.29 -35.10 29.97
N GLN A 140 85.24 -35.72 29.29
CA GLN A 140 85.16 -35.98 27.85
C GLN A 140 84.00 -36.92 27.50
N LYS A 141 83.75 -37.96 28.31
CA LYS A 141 82.58 -38.84 28.12
C LYS A 141 81.27 -38.08 28.32
N THR A 142 81.16 -37.28 29.37
CA THR A 142 79.96 -36.47 29.64
C THR A 142 79.74 -35.42 28.54
N ASN A 143 80.80 -34.77 28.07
CA ASN A 143 80.71 -33.79 26.98
C ASN A 143 80.29 -34.47 25.68
N GLY A 144 80.85 -35.64 25.35
CA GLY A 144 80.42 -36.44 24.20
C GLY A 144 78.97 -36.93 24.29
N GLN A 145 78.43 -37.14 25.49
CA GLN A 145 77.00 -37.43 25.69
C GLN A 145 76.13 -36.19 25.50
N HIS A 146 76.56 -35.03 26.00
CA HIS A 146 75.88 -33.75 25.78
C HIS A 146 75.86 -33.36 24.30
N ASP A 147 76.96 -33.53 23.58
CA ASP A 147 77.04 -33.24 22.15
C ASP A 147 76.05 -34.10 21.35
N LYS A 148 75.96 -35.39 21.68
CA LYS A 148 74.96 -36.29 21.07
C LYS A 148 73.52 -35.83 21.35
N LYS A 149 73.22 -35.46 22.60
CA LYS A 149 71.89 -34.97 23.00
C LYS A 149 71.53 -33.63 22.34
N MET A 150 72.51 -32.73 22.20
CA MET A 150 72.33 -31.46 21.50
C MET A 150 72.09 -31.66 20.00
N GLU A 151 72.77 -32.62 19.39
CA GLU A 151 72.56 -32.99 17.98
C GLU A 151 71.18 -33.64 17.77
N GLU A 152 70.73 -34.49 18.69
CA GLU A 152 69.37 -35.06 18.67
C GLU A 152 68.28 -33.98 18.85
N LEU A 153 68.49 -33.01 19.76
CA LEU A 153 67.59 -31.87 19.94
C LEU A 153 67.55 -30.99 18.68
N ARG A 154 68.70 -30.71 18.07
CA ARG A 154 68.77 -29.98 16.79
C ARG A 154 68.02 -30.70 15.68
N LYS A 155 68.21 -32.01 15.54
CA LYS A 155 67.49 -32.83 14.55
C LYS A 155 65.99 -32.86 14.81
N THR A 156 65.56 -32.94 16.07
CA THR A 156 64.14 -32.89 16.43
C THR A 156 63.52 -31.53 16.12
N MET A 157 64.20 -30.43 16.49
CA MET A 157 63.72 -29.07 16.18
C MET A 157 63.68 -28.80 14.67
N SER A 158 64.79 -29.02 13.97
CA SER A 158 64.87 -28.74 12.53
C SER A 158 64.05 -29.71 11.68
N GLY A 159 63.91 -30.97 12.13
CA GLY A 159 63.22 -32.00 11.36
C GLY A 159 61.71 -32.01 11.59
N GLN A 160 61.25 -31.96 12.84
CA GLN A 160 59.85 -32.17 13.17
C GLN A 160 59.10 -30.85 13.40
N HIS A 161 59.69 -29.90 14.13
CA HIS A 161 59.02 -28.64 14.42
C HIS A 161 58.93 -27.75 13.18
N ASP A 162 60.00 -27.61 12.40
CA ASP A 162 59.97 -26.79 11.18
C ASP A 162 59.01 -27.37 10.13
N LYS A 163 58.99 -28.70 9.95
CA LYS A 163 58.03 -29.35 9.04
C LYS A 163 56.59 -29.15 9.49
N LYS A 164 56.30 -29.29 10.78
CA LYS A 164 54.95 -29.12 11.32
C LYS A 164 54.49 -27.66 11.24
N LEU A 165 55.39 -26.70 11.47
CA LEU A 165 55.11 -25.27 11.28
C LEU A 165 54.84 -24.94 9.81
N GLU A 166 55.62 -25.49 8.90
CA GLU A 166 55.44 -25.28 7.46
C GLU A 166 54.14 -25.93 6.95
N GLU A 167 53.80 -27.14 7.42
CA GLU A 167 52.50 -27.79 7.14
C GLU A 167 51.32 -26.98 7.69
N MET A 168 51.45 -26.45 8.90
CA MET A 168 50.43 -25.59 9.51
C MET A 168 50.27 -24.29 8.72
N ARG A 169 51.37 -23.68 8.29
CA ARG A 169 51.39 -22.47 7.47
C ARG A 169 50.77 -22.71 6.09
N LYS A 170 51.08 -23.83 5.44
CA LYS A 170 50.47 -24.27 4.17
C LYS A 170 48.98 -24.55 4.32
N THR A 171 48.56 -25.14 5.43
CA THR A 171 47.14 -25.40 5.71
C THR A 171 46.39 -24.08 5.92
N MET A 172 46.97 -23.14 6.68
CA MET A 172 46.41 -21.82 6.92
C MET A 172 46.28 -21.00 5.64
N SER A 173 47.40 -20.82 4.94
CA SER A 173 47.46 -20.02 3.73
C SER A 173 46.79 -20.69 2.53
N GLY A 174 46.80 -22.02 2.46
CA GLY A 174 46.29 -22.77 1.31
C GLY A 174 44.81 -23.10 1.41
N GLN A 175 44.33 -23.55 2.56
CA GLN A 175 42.95 -24.05 2.70
C GLN A 175 42.03 -23.02 3.34
N TYR A 176 42.44 -22.44 4.46
CA TYR A 176 41.57 -21.50 5.20
C TYR A 176 41.42 -20.17 4.46
N ASP A 177 42.50 -19.59 3.94
CA ASP A 177 42.41 -18.35 3.16
C ASP A 177 41.57 -18.52 1.89
N LYS A 178 41.72 -19.64 1.16
CA LYS A 178 40.89 -19.93 -0.02
C LYS A 178 39.42 -20.09 0.34
N LYS A 179 39.12 -20.82 1.42
CA LYS A 179 37.74 -21.04 1.87
C LYS A 179 37.10 -19.74 2.36
N MET A 180 37.86 -18.87 3.04
CA MET A 180 37.40 -17.53 3.44
C MET A 180 37.14 -16.64 2.23
N GLU A 181 38.01 -16.67 1.23
CA GLU A 181 37.83 -15.90 -0.01
C GLU A 181 36.63 -16.39 -0.84
N GLU A 182 36.43 -17.72 -0.95
CA GLU A 182 35.24 -18.31 -1.58
C GLU A 182 33.95 -17.93 -0.84
N MET A 183 33.97 -17.95 0.49
CA MET A 183 32.85 -17.52 1.31
C MET A 183 32.56 -16.03 1.11
N ARG A 184 33.60 -15.19 1.06
CA ARG A 184 33.48 -13.75 0.79
C ARG A 184 32.91 -13.47 -0.59
N LYS A 185 33.36 -14.19 -1.63
CA LYS A 185 32.83 -14.10 -3.00
C LYS A 185 31.39 -14.57 -3.08
N THR A 186 31.02 -15.63 -2.38
CA THR A 186 29.63 -16.13 -2.34
C THR A 186 28.72 -15.09 -1.68
N MET A 187 29.18 -14.53 -0.56
CA MET A 187 28.41 -13.57 0.24
C MET A 187 28.26 -12.23 -0.49
N SER A 188 29.36 -11.65 -0.96
CA SER A 188 29.34 -10.37 -1.68
C SER A 188 28.82 -10.49 -3.13
N GLY A 189 29.00 -11.65 -3.76
CA GLY A 189 28.64 -11.84 -5.16
C GLY A 189 27.22 -12.34 -5.36
N GLN A 190 26.81 -13.38 -4.63
CA GLN A 190 25.51 -14.04 -4.87
C GLN A 190 24.42 -13.51 -3.94
N TYR A 191 24.69 -13.43 -2.63
CA TYR A 191 23.67 -13.00 -1.69
C TYR A 191 23.34 -11.51 -1.82
N ASP A 192 24.33 -10.64 -1.95
CA ASP A 192 24.07 -9.21 -2.16
C ASP A 192 23.27 -8.93 -3.44
N LYS A 193 23.59 -9.61 -4.55
CA LYS A 193 22.82 -9.49 -5.81
C LYS A 193 21.39 -9.97 -5.65
N LYS A 194 21.19 -11.12 -4.99
CA LYS A 194 19.86 -11.66 -4.74
C LYS A 194 19.04 -10.76 -3.82
N ILE A 195 19.66 -10.17 -2.80
CA ILE A 195 19.02 -9.18 -1.93
C ILE A 195 18.60 -7.96 -2.73
N GLU A 196 19.46 -7.46 -3.63
CA GLU A 196 19.15 -6.30 -4.45
C GLU A 196 18.02 -6.57 -5.46
N GLU A 197 17.99 -7.75 -6.09
CA GLU A 197 16.89 -8.20 -6.95
C GLU A 197 15.56 -8.31 -6.18
N LEU A 198 15.59 -8.86 -4.97
CA LEU A 198 14.42 -8.92 -4.09
C LEU A 198 13.95 -7.52 -3.70
N ARG A 199 14.87 -6.60 -3.36
CA ARG A 199 14.52 -5.19 -3.06
C ARG A 199 13.84 -4.52 -4.25
N LYS A 200 14.37 -4.70 -5.46
CA LYS A 200 13.76 -4.18 -6.70
C LYS A 200 12.37 -4.75 -6.93
N THR A 201 12.20 -6.06 -6.73
CA THR A 201 10.91 -6.75 -6.89
C THR A 201 9.88 -6.21 -5.89
N ILE A 202 10.25 -6.13 -4.61
CA ILE A 202 9.38 -5.60 -3.54
C ILE A 202 9.00 -4.14 -3.84
N ASN A 203 9.96 -3.31 -4.26
CA ASN A 203 9.67 -1.92 -4.60
C ASN A 203 8.73 -1.81 -5.82
N GLY A 204 8.91 -2.67 -6.83
CA GLY A 204 7.99 -2.77 -7.97
C GLY A 204 6.58 -3.15 -7.52
N GLN A 205 6.44 -4.19 -6.71
CA GLN A 205 5.16 -4.63 -6.16
C GLN A 205 4.48 -3.55 -5.30
N ASN A 206 5.24 -2.83 -4.47
CA ASN A 206 4.71 -1.73 -3.68
C ASN A 206 4.16 -0.60 -4.54
N LYS A 207 4.84 -0.24 -5.65
CA LYS A 207 4.32 0.76 -6.59
C LYS A 207 3.02 0.30 -7.23
N THR A 208 2.96 -0.94 -7.73
CA THR A 208 1.74 -1.51 -8.31
C THR A 208 0.59 -1.52 -7.29
N MET A 209 0.87 -1.86 -6.03
CA MET A 209 -0.13 -1.87 -4.97
C MET A 209 -0.69 -0.46 -4.68
N GLU A 210 0.15 0.56 -4.67
CA GLU A 210 -0.29 1.95 -4.49
C GLU A 210 -1.14 2.46 -5.68
N GLU A 211 -0.80 2.07 -6.91
CA GLU A 211 -1.60 2.37 -8.10
C GLU A 211 -2.98 1.68 -8.05
N MET A 212 -3.02 0.41 -7.63
CA MET A 212 -4.27 -0.32 -7.42
C MET A 212 -5.13 0.35 -6.33
N LYS A 213 -4.54 0.75 -5.20
CA LYS A 213 -5.27 1.49 -4.15
C LYS A 213 -5.87 2.79 -4.66
N LYS A 214 -5.11 3.57 -5.44
CA LYS A 214 -5.63 4.81 -6.08
C LYS A 214 -6.78 4.51 -7.03
N THR A 215 -6.66 3.45 -7.83
CA THR A 215 -7.70 3.02 -8.77
C THR A 215 -8.98 2.61 -8.03
N ILE A 216 -8.88 1.77 -7.00
CA ILE A 216 -10.00 1.35 -6.16
C ILE A 216 -10.67 2.55 -5.50
N LYS A 217 -9.90 3.49 -4.95
CA LYS A 217 -10.45 4.72 -4.35
C LYS A 217 -11.22 5.55 -5.38
N GLY A 218 -10.68 5.68 -6.59
CA GLY A 218 -11.35 6.36 -7.71
C GLY A 218 -12.64 5.66 -8.13
N GLN A 219 -12.63 4.33 -8.24
CA GLN A 219 -13.80 3.52 -8.56
C GLN A 219 -14.89 3.62 -7.47
N ASN A 220 -14.52 3.55 -6.19
CA ASN A 220 -15.46 3.73 -5.09
C ASN A 220 -16.13 5.11 -5.13
N LYS A 221 -15.38 6.17 -5.42
CA LYS A 221 -15.96 7.53 -5.56
C LYS A 221 -16.98 7.58 -6.70
N ARG A 222 -16.64 7.03 -7.87
CA ARG A 222 -17.56 6.94 -9.02
C ARG A 222 -18.81 6.12 -8.70
N MET A 223 -18.65 5.02 -7.96
CA MET A 223 -19.76 4.17 -7.55
C MET A 223 -20.73 4.92 -6.63
N GLU A 224 -20.23 5.71 -5.67
CA GLU A 224 -21.06 6.54 -4.80
C GLU A 224 -21.77 7.68 -5.56
N GLU A 225 -21.10 8.31 -6.52
CA GLU A 225 -21.73 9.30 -7.41
C GLU A 225 -22.84 8.68 -8.27
N MET A 226 -22.60 7.47 -8.79
CA MET A 226 -23.59 6.73 -9.57
C MET A 226 -24.80 6.33 -8.73
N LYS A 227 -24.59 5.84 -7.49
CA LYS A 227 -25.69 5.55 -6.54
C LYS A 227 -26.55 6.77 -6.26
N LYS A 228 -25.94 7.94 -6.01
CA LYS A 228 -26.69 9.19 -5.80
C LYS A 228 -27.52 9.56 -7.03
N THR A 229 -26.95 9.39 -8.22
CA THR A 229 -27.65 9.67 -9.48
C THR A 229 -28.83 8.72 -9.68
N ILE A 230 -28.66 7.43 -9.38
CA ILE A 230 -29.74 6.43 -9.43
C ILE A 230 -30.86 6.81 -8.46
N ASN A 231 -30.54 7.09 -7.20
CA ASN A 231 -31.55 7.45 -6.20
C ASN A 231 -32.33 8.71 -6.59
N GLU A 232 -31.66 9.73 -7.13
CA GLU A 232 -32.34 10.94 -7.63
C GLU A 232 -33.24 10.62 -8.82
N LYS A 233 -32.79 9.75 -9.74
CA LYS A 233 -33.61 9.31 -10.88
C LYS A 233 -34.81 8.48 -10.45
N GLU A 234 -34.66 7.62 -9.45
CA GLU A 234 -35.77 6.88 -8.85
C GLU A 234 -36.79 7.83 -8.22
N ARG A 235 -36.33 8.86 -7.48
CA ARG A 235 -37.21 9.88 -6.91
C ARG A 235 -37.97 10.66 -7.99
N GLN A 236 -37.29 11.05 -9.07
CA GLN A 236 -37.91 11.71 -10.22
C GLN A 236 -38.96 10.83 -10.92
N MET A 237 -38.68 9.53 -11.09
CA MET A 237 -39.64 8.59 -11.67
C MET A 237 -40.88 8.43 -10.80
N GLU A 238 -40.72 8.35 -9.47
CA GLU A 238 -41.84 8.23 -8.55
C GLU A 238 -42.69 9.51 -8.51
N ASP A 239 -42.06 10.69 -8.50
CA ASP A 239 -42.77 11.98 -8.58
C ASP A 239 -43.59 12.08 -9.87
N MET A 240 -43.02 11.71 -11.03
CA MET A 240 -43.74 11.67 -12.31
C MET A 240 -44.89 10.66 -12.30
N ARG A 241 -44.69 9.49 -11.69
CA ARG A 241 -45.73 8.46 -11.58
C ARG A 241 -46.92 8.97 -10.75
N CYS A 242 -46.66 9.61 -9.61
CA CYS A 242 -47.67 10.22 -8.77
C CYS A 242 -48.45 11.33 -9.51
N GLN A 243 -47.76 12.18 -10.27
CA GLN A 243 -48.39 13.21 -11.09
C GLN A 243 -49.30 12.61 -12.18
N ASN A 244 -48.81 11.60 -12.90
CA ASN A 244 -49.59 10.91 -13.92
C ASN A 244 -50.82 10.22 -13.32
N GLU A 245 -50.69 9.58 -12.16
CA GLU A 245 -51.83 8.95 -11.48
C GLU A 245 -52.91 9.98 -11.10
N LYS A 246 -52.50 11.13 -10.54
CA LYS A 246 -53.42 12.22 -10.23
C LYS A 246 -54.13 12.76 -11.48
N ALA A 247 -53.38 12.99 -12.56
CA ALA A 247 -53.93 13.48 -13.83
C ALA A 247 -54.94 12.49 -14.42
N VAL A 248 -54.60 11.19 -14.45
CA VAL A 248 -55.50 10.13 -14.93
C VAL A 248 -56.77 10.05 -14.08
N ASN A 249 -56.66 10.15 -12.76
CA ASN A 249 -57.82 10.10 -11.88
C ASN A 249 -58.74 11.33 -12.07
N SER A 250 -58.17 12.52 -12.27
CA SER A 250 -58.95 13.72 -12.62
C SER A 250 -59.67 13.53 -13.95
N LEU A 251 -58.96 13.12 -15.00
CA LEU A 251 -59.54 12.91 -16.33
C LEU A 251 -60.63 11.84 -16.33
N LYS A 252 -60.47 10.77 -15.53
CA LYS A 252 -61.53 9.77 -15.34
C LYS A 252 -62.79 10.38 -14.74
N LYS A 253 -62.65 11.26 -13.75
CA LYS A 253 -63.79 11.95 -13.14
C LYS A 253 -64.48 12.85 -14.14
N ASP A 254 -63.71 13.65 -14.88
CA ASP A 254 -64.24 14.56 -15.89
C ASP A 254 -64.96 13.78 -17.02
N LEU A 255 -64.42 12.63 -17.42
CA LEU A 255 -65.07 11.74 -18.39
C LEU A 255 -66.43 11.22 -17.89
N GLU A 256 -66.51 10.83 -16.62
CA GLU A 256 -67.78 10.39 -16.02
C GLU A 256 -68.78 11.54 -15.90
N ASP A 257 -68.32 12.75 -15.58
CA ASP A 257 -69.17 13.94 -15.55
C ASP A 257 -69.71 14.28 -16.96
N VAL A 258 -68.86 14.22 -17.99
CA VAL A 258 -69.27 14.40 -19.39
C VAL A 258 -70.29 13.34 -19.82
N LYS A 259 -70.11 12.08 -19.44
CA LYS A 259 -71.09 11.02 -19.74
C LYS A 259 -72.45 11.29 -19.12
N ARG A 260 -72.49 11.73 -17.84
CA ARG A 260 -73.76 12.09 -17.18
C ARG A 260 -74.43 13.25 -17.87
N ASN A 261 -73.66 14.29 -18.21
CA ASN A 261 -74.19 15.46 -18.93
C ASN A 261 -74.73 15.08 -20.32
N MET A 262 -74.04 14.19 -21.03
CA MET A 262 -74.51 13.68 -22.33
C MET A 262 -75.83 12.92 -22.19
N ALA A 263 -75.96 12.06 -21.16
CA ALA A 263 -77.21 11.35 -20.91
C ALA A 263 -78.37 12.30 -20.59
N THR A 264 -78.12 13.34 -19.77
CA THR A 264 -79.12 14.39 -19.49
C THR A 264 -79.51 15.16 -20.74
N LEU A 265 -78.53 15.54 -21.57
CA LEU A 265 -78.78 16.25 -22.82
C LEU A 265 -79.58 15.40 -23.81
N GLN A 266 -79.25 14.11 -23.93
CA GLN A 266 -79.99 13.18 -24.76
C GLN A 266 -81.45 13.04 -24.31
N ALA A 267 -81.69 12.87 -23.00
CA ALA A 267 -83.05 12.80 -22.46
C ALA A 267 -83.84 14.10 -22.72
N SER A 268 -83.19 15.26 -22.60
CA SER A 268 -83.80 16.55 -22.94
C SER A 268 -84.14 16.67 -24.42
N TYR A 269 -83.24 16.23 -25.30
CA TYR A 269 -83.46 16.22 -26.75
C TYR A 269 -84.63 15.31 -27.14
N GLU A 270 -84.68 14.09 -26.60
CA GLU A 270 -85.79 13.15 -26.81
C GLU A 270 -87.12 13.75 -26.31
N GLY A 271 -87.12 14.40 -25.14
CA GLY A 271 -88.28 15.11 -24.60
C GLY A 271 -88.74 16.26 -25.49
N LEU A 272 -87.80 17.07 -26.01
CA LEU A 272 -88.11 18.16 -26.93
C LEU A 272 -88.69 17.61 -28.25
N GLN A 273 -88.06 16.60 -28.84
CA GLN A 273 -88.53 15.96 -30.06
C GLN A 273 -89.95 15.40 -29.89
N HIS A 274 -90.24 14.79 -28.74
CA HIS A 274 -91.57 14.33 -28.39
C HIS A 274 -92.56 15.51 -28.35
N SER A 275 -92.24 16.58 -27.62
CA SER A 275 -93.11 17.76 -27.50
C SER A 275 -93.43 18.42 -28.85
N VAL A 276 -92.42 18.60 -29.70
CA VAL A 276 -92.55 19.20 -31.04
C VAL A 276 -93.43 18.32 -31.93
N SER A 277 -93.26 17.00 -31.85
CA SER A 277 -94.10 16.05 -32.61
C SER A 277 -95.58 16.22 -32.25
N PHE A 278 -95.92 16.37 -30.96
CA PHE A 278 -97.30 16.59 -30.53
C PHE A 278 -97.84 17.97 -30.93
N LEU A 279 -97.01 19.01 -30.95
CA LEU A 279 -97.41 20.31 -31.48
C LEU A 279 -97.73 20.25 -32.97
N HIS A 280 -96.89 19.61 -33.78
CA HIS A 280 -97.15 19.43 -35.22
C HIS A 280 -98.41 18.60 -35.49
N LEU A 281 -98.61 17.50 -34.75
CA LEU A 281 -99.81 16.68 -34.87
C LEU A 281 -101.07 17.43 -34.43
N ARG A 282 -100.99 18.26 -33.39
CA ARG A 282 -102.09 19.13 -32.98
C ARG A 282 -102.41 20.16 -34.07
N TYR A 283 -101.41 20.82 -34.64
CA TYR A 283 -101.59 21.75 -35.75
C TYR A 283 -102.31 21.09 -36.92
N LEU A 284 -101.92 19.86 -37.29
CA LEU A 284 -102.62 19.08 -38.32
C LEU A 284 -104.10 18.87 -37.99
N LEU A 285 -104.43 18.54 -36.74
CA LEU A 285 -105.82 18.37 -36.31
C LEU A 285 -106.61 19.69 -36.37
N ASP A 286 -106.00 20.80 -35.99
CA ASP A 286 -106.64 22.12 -36.03
C ASP A 286 -106.84 22.60 -37.48
N GLU A 287 -105.86 22.39 -38.37
CA GLU A 287 -106.01 22.64 -39.82
C GLU A 287 -107.10 21.77 -40.45
N ALA A 288 -107.20 20.49 -40.06
CA ALA A 288 -108.27 19.62 -40.52
C ALA A 288 -109.67 20.13 -40.12
N ARG A 289 -109.81 20.67 -38.90
CA ARG A 289 -111.06 21.31 -38.45
C ARG A 289 -111.40 22.56 -39.27
N ILE A 290 -110.41 23.42 -39.52
CA ILE A 290 -110.59 24.62 -40.35
C ILE A 290 -111.05 24.24 -41.75
N LYS A 291 -110.41 23.23 -42.35
CA LYS A 291 -110.78 22.76 -43.68
C LYS A 291 -112.20 22.19 -43.72
N VAL A 292 -112.57 21.33 -42.77
CA VAL A 292 -113.93 20.78 -42.67
C VAL A 292 -114.96 21.89 -42.49
N ALA A 293 -114.68 22.88 -41.64
CA ALA A 293 -115.55 24.02 -41.42
C ALA A 293 -115.75 24.82 -42.72
N THR A 294 -114.66 25.10 -43.43
CA THR A 294 -114.64 25.79 -44.73
C THR A 294 -115.42 25.03 -45.81
N ASP A 295 -115.19 23.72 -45.94
CA ASP A 295 -115.87 22.86 -46.92
C ASP A 295 -117.39 22.80 -46.66
N LEU A 296 -117.82 23.00 -45.41
CA LEU A 296 -119.23 23.04 -45.01
C LEU A 296 -119.83 24.45 -45.01
N GLY A 297 -119.01 25.49 -45.22
CA GLY A 297 -119.42 26.90 -45.22
C GLY A 297 -119.78 27.46 -43.85
N GLU A 298 -119.31 26.84 -42.76
CA GLU A 298 -119.65 27.17 -41.37
C GLU A 298 -118.37 27.41 -40.55
N SER A 299 -118.46 28.00 -39.37
CA SER A 299 -117.33 28.00 -38.42
C SER A 299 -117.36 26.74 -37.54
N TRP A 300 -116.20 26.29 -37.04
CA TRP A 300 -116.13 25.11 -36.17
C TRP A 300 -117.00 25.25 -34.91
N ASP A 301 -117.02 26.45 -34.32
CA ASP A 301 -117.87 26.74 -33.15
C ASP A 301 -119.36 26.73 -33.50
N SER A 302 -119.73 27.21 -34.71
CA SER A 302 -121.10 27.15 -35.21
C SER A 302 -121.55 25.71 -35.43
N LEU A 303 -120.68 24.85 -35.98
CA LEU A 303 -120.95 23.42 -36.14
C LEU A 303 -121.19 22.74 -34.77
N HIS A 304 -120.38 23.06 -33.76
CA HIS A 304 -120.58 22.59 -32.39
C HIS A 304 -121.91 23.08 -31.80
N GLN A 305 -122.25 24.35 -32.00
CA GLN A 305 -123.48 24.95 -31.48
C GLN A 305 -124.73 24.37 -32.14
N ILE A 306 -124.73 24.19 -33.47
CA ILE A 306 -125.82 23.54 -34.20
C ILE A 306 -126.03 22.11 -33.69
N CYS A 307 -124.95 21.35 -33.50
CA CYS A 307 -125.05 19.99 -32.98
C CYS A 307 -125.57 19.97 -31.54
N LYS A 308 -125.17 20.94 -30.70
CA LYS A 308 -125.65 21.08 -29.33
C LYS A 308 -127.14 21.43 -29.26
N GLU A 309 -127.61 22.36 -30.08
CA GLU A 309 -129.02 22.78 -30.12
C GLU A 309 -129.95 21.70 -30.66
N LYS A 310 -129.49 20.93 -31.65
CA LYS A 310 -130.27 19.86 -32.28
C LYS A 310 -130.06 18.49 -31.63
N SER A 311 -129.28 18.42 -30.55
CA SER A 311 -128.87 17.17 -29.88
C SER A 311 -128.24 16.13 -30.83
N TYR A 312 -127.47 16.59 -31.83
CA TYR A 312 -126.74 15.70 -32.74
C TYR A 312 -125.37 15.34 -32.18
N ASP A 313 -124.97 14.08 -32.42
CA ASP A 313 -123.57 13.68 -32.26
C ASP A 313 -122.72 14.37 -33.33
N LEU A 314 -121.75 15.20 -32.93
CA LEU A 314 -120.96 16.01 -33.85
C LEU A 314 -120.23 15.15 -34.88
N ALA A 315 -119.62 14.04 -34.46
CA ALA A 315 -118.91 13.15 -35.38
C ALA A 315 -119.87 12.45 -36.35
N GLY A 316 -121.03 11.99 -35.87
CA GLY A 316 -122.09 11.45 -36.72
C GLY A 316 -122.62 12.46 -37.74
N TYR A 317 -122.89 13.69 -37.28
CA TYR A 317 -123.36 14.79 -38.13
C TYR A 317 -122.36 15.13 -39.23
N LEU A 318 -121.07 15.27 -38.89
CA LEU A 318 -120.01 15.54 -39.86
C LEU A 318 -119.80 14.37 -40.83
N HIS A 319 -119.86 13.12 -40.36
CA HIS A 319 -119.74 11.94 -41.22
C HIS A 319 -120.84 11.91 -42.29
N SER A 320 -122.10 12.19 -41.92
CA SER A 320 -123.21 12.26 -42.87
C SER A 320 -123.08 13.43 -43.86
N ARG A 321 -122.57 14.58 -43.42
CA ARG A 321 -122.40 15.78 -44.26
C ARG A 321 -121.23 15.66 -45.23
N LEU A 322 -120.14 15.04 -44.80
CA LEU A 322 -118.92 14.88 -45.59
C LEU A 322 -118.95 13.63 -46.49
N ALA A 323 -119.96 12.76 -46.37
CA ALA A 323 -120.10 11.55 -47.18
C ALA A 323 -120.15 11.82 -48.70
N ASN A 324 -120.64 13.00 -49.09
CA ASN A 324 -120.76 13.42 -50.50
C ASN A 324 -119.61 14.33 -50.96
N SER A 325 -118.59 14.54 -50.12
CA SER A 325 -117.42 15.36 -50.49
C SER A 325 -116.51 14.63 -51.48
N SER A 326 -115.67 15.37 -52.21
CA SER A 326 -114.71 14.80 -53.16
C SER A 326 -113.68 13.86 -52.50
N PHE A 327 -113.48 13.96 -51.18
CA PHE A 327 -112.62 13.07 -50.41
C PHE A 327 -113.23 12.80 -49.03
N PRO A 328 -114.07 11.76 -48.87
CA PRO A 328 -114.78 11.50 -47.63
C PRO A 328 -113.81 11.05 -46.52
N LEU A 329 -113.90 11.70 -45.36
CA LEU A 329 -113.08 11.35 -44.20
C LEU A 329 -113.59 10.07 -43.52
N PRO A 330 -112.72 9.10 -43.19
CA PRO A 330 -113.11 7.92 -42.41
C PRO A 330 -113.69 8.30 -41.04
N LYS A 331 -114.63 7.50 -40.55
CA LYS A 331 -115.27 7.69 -39.24
C LYS A 331 -114.27 7.86 -38.09
N ASN A 332 -113.17 7.09 -38.09
CA ASN A 332 -112.12 7.20 -37.07
C ASN A 332 -111.39 8.54 -37.12
N SER A 333 -111.13 9.07 -38.32
CA SER A 333 -110.50 10.38 -38.51
C SER A 333 -111.43 11.52 -38.08
N ILE A 334 -112.74 11.40 -38.39
CA ILE A 334 -113.76 12.36 -37.93
C ILE A 334 -113.86 12.33 -36.39
N HIS A 335 -113.88 11.15 -35.79
CA HIS A 335 -113.88 11.01 -34.34
C HIS A 335 -112.62 11.64 -33.70
N LEU A 336 -111.45 11.43 -34.31
CA LEU A 336 -110.18 12.00 -33.86
C LEU A 336 -110.19 13.53 -33.88
N ILE A 337 -110.79 14.17 -34.89
CA ILE A 337 -110.89 15.64 -34.92
C ILE A 337 -112.01 16.18 -34.02
N CYS A 338 -113.08 15.42 -33.74
CA CYS A 338 -114.24 15.93 -32.99
C CYS A 338 -114.05 15.88 -31.47
N TYR A 339 -113.48 14.79 -30.95
CA TYR A 339 -113.42 14.56 -29.50
C TYR A 339 -112.05 14.86 -28.91
N PRO A 340 -111.99 15.12 -27.59
CA PRO A 340 -110.72 15.15 -26.85
C PRO A 340 -109.92 13.88 -27.11
N ASN A 341 -108.62 14.04 -27.31
CA ASN A 341 -107.71 12.94 -27.58
C ASN A 341 -106.33 13.27 -27.03
N SER A 342 -105.54 12.22 -26.80
CA SER A 342 -104.21 12.33 -26.22
C SER A 342 -103.27 13.23 -27.03
N ILE A 343 -103.44 13.35 -28.35
CA ILE A 343 -102.60 14.20 -29.19
C ILE A 343 -102.86 15.68 -28.88
N ARG A 344 -104.14 16.08 -28.79
CA ARG A 344 -104.51 17.47 -28.45
C ARG A 344 -104.11 17.80 -27.02
N ASP A 345 -104.32 16.88 -26.08
CA ASP A 345 -103.97 17.08 -24.68
C ASP A 345 -102.45 17.21 -24.49
N GLN A 346 -101.66 16.35 -25.15
CA GLN A 346 -100.20 16.43 -25.13
C GLN A 346 -99.65 17.64 -25.89
N GLY A 347 -100.29 18.06 -26.99
CA GLY A 347 -99.95 19.29 -27.70
C GLY A 347 -100.29 20.55 -26.88
N ASN A 348 -101.39 20.55 -26.12
CA ASN A 348 -101.72 21.59 -25.13
C ASN A 348 -100.69 21.61 -24.00
N TYR A 349 -100.40 20.45 -23.44
CA TYR A 349 -99.40 20.31 -22.39
C TYR A 349 -98.02 20.80 -22.84
N ALA A 350 -97.58 20.46 -24.07
CA ALA A 350 -96.34 20.94 -24.66
C ALA A 350 -96.32 22.47 -24.82
N ALA A 351 -97.42 23.06 -25.29
CA ALA A 351 -97.53 24.51 -25.45
C ALA A 351 -97.51 25.25 -24.10
N HIS A 352 -98.16 24.71 -23.07
CA HIS A 352 -98.25 25.33 -21.74
C HIS A 352 -96.98 25.16 -20.91
N ASN A 353 -96.21 24.09 -21.13
CA ASN A 353 -94.94 23.85 -20.43
C ASN A 353 -93.71 24.30 -21.25
N ALA A 354 -93.91 25.04 -22.34
CA ALA A 354 -92.81 25.65 -23.07
C ALA A 354 -92.06 26.62 -22.15
N THR A 355 -90.73 26.51 -22.12
CA THR A 355 -89.89 27.38 -21.30
C THR A 355 -89.88 28.80 -21.85
N GLU A 356 -89.58 29.78 -20.98
CA GLU A 356 -89.48 31.19 -21.39
C GLU A 356 -88.50 31.37 -22.56
N ASP A 357 -87.34 30.72 -22.51
CA ASP A 357 -86.34 30.75 -23.57
C ASP A 357 -86.86 30.16 -24.89
N GLN A 358 -87.64 29.09 -24.83
CA GLN A 358 -88.25 28.49 -26.02
C GLN A 358 -89.27 29.44 -26.67
N VAL A 359 -90.07 30.13 -25.85
CA VAL A 359 -91.04 31.13 -26.32
C VAL A 359 -90.31 32.34 -26.91
N HIS A 360 -89.28 32.85 -26.24
CA HIS A 360 -88.46 33.95 -26.74
C HIS A 360 -87.78 33.58 -28.07
N PHE A 361 -87.16 32.41 -28.13
CA PHE A 361 -86.52 31.89 -29.33
C PHE A 361 -87.51 31.76 -30.50
N ALA A 362 -88.72 31.25 -30.25
CA ALA A 362 -89.77 31.18 -31.27
C ALA A 362 -90.12 32.57 -31.84
N ILE A 363 -90.23 33.59 -30.98
CA ILE A 363 -90.52 34.98 -31.40
C ILE A 363 -89.39 35.52 -32.29
N THR A 364 -88.13 35.32 -31.91
CA THR A 364 -86.98 35.82 -32.69
C THR A 364 -86.92 35.26 -34.11
N ARG A 365 -87.50 34.09 -34.35
CA ARG A 365 -87.55 33.42 -35.66
C ARG A 365 -88.72 33.85 -36.55
N VAL A 366 -89.67 34.65 -36.06
CA VAL A 366 -90.80 35.12 -36.86
C VAL A 366 -90.32 36.09 -37.93
N GLU A 367 -90.41 35.72 -39.22
CA GLU A 367 -89.87 36.55 -40.33
C GLU A 367 -90.56 37.90 -40.49
N ALA A 368 -91.88 37.98 -40.23
CA ALA A 368 -92.65 39.22 -40.37
C ALA A 368 -92.39 40.18 -39.20
N GLN A 369 -91.76 41.32 -39.49
CA GLN A 369 -91.30 42.28 -38.48
C GLN A 369 -92.43 42.83 -37.61
N ASP A 370 -93.57 43.22 -38.18
CA ASP A 370 -94.69 43.79 -37.42
C ASP A 370 -95.27 42.78 -36.43
N LYS A 371 -95.40 41.51 -36.86
CA LYS A 371 -95.84 40.41 -35.99
C LYS A 371 -94.81 40.11 -34.90
N ARG A 372 -93.52 40.16 -35.22
CA ARG A 372 -92.44 39.97 -34.26
C ARG A 372 -92.47 41.04 -33.16
N VAL A 373 -92.67 42.31 -33.51
CA VAL A 373 -92.74 43.42 -32.54
C VAL A 373 -93.96 43.28 -31.62
N ALA A 374 -95.13 42.93 -32.17
CA ALA A 374 -96.33 42.67 -31.37
C ALA A 374 -96.13 41.49 -30.40
N LEU A 375 -95.59 40.38 -30.88
CA LEU A 375 -95.30 39.20 -30.06
C LEU A 375 -94.23 39.48 -28.99
N ALA A 376 -93.19 40.26 -29.33
CA ALA A 376 -92.18 40.69 -28.37
C ALA A 376 -92.80 41.55 -27.26
N THR A 377 -93.71 42.47 -27.59
CA THR A 377 -94.42 43.30 -26.60
C THR A 377 -95.27 42.44 -25.65
N LEU A 378 -95.96 41.43 -26.19
CA LEU A 378 -96.71 40.46 -25.38
C LEU A 378 -95.79 39.61 -24.49
N TYR A 379 -94.62 39.20 -25.00
CA TYR A 379 -93.62 38.48 -24.23
C TYR A 379 -93.09 39.31 -23.05
N GLU A 380 -92.73 40.57 -23.28
CA GLU A 380 -92.32 41.49 -22.21
C GLU A 380 -93.41 41.63 -21.13
N TYR A 381 -94.66 41.80 -21.56
CA TYR A 381 -95.80 41.93 -20.66
C TYR A 381 -96.00 40.68 -19.77
N VAL A 382 -95.88 39.47 -20.34
CA VAL A 382 -96.15 38.21 -19.63
C VAL A 382 -94.98 37.76 -18.74
N PHE A 383 -93.73 38.00 -19.17
CA PHE A 383 -92.54 37.43 -18.54
C PHE A 383 -91.68 38.46 -17.80
N LYS A 384 -91.45 39.65 -18.35
CA LYS A 384 -90.54 40.65 -17.73
C LYS A 384 -91.16 41.46 -16.60
N ASN A 385 -92.48 41.57 -16.53
CA ASN A 385 -93.20 42.22 -15.42
C ASN A 385 -93.33 41.35 -14.14
N ARG A 386 -92.65 40.19 -14.05
CA ARG A 386 -92.74 39.28 -12.89
C ARG A 386 -91.84 39.64 -11.69
N ILE A 387 -91.01 40.68 -11.76
CA ILE A 387 -90.10 41.11 -10.66
C ILE A 387 -90.61 42.39 -9.96
N ALA A 388 -91.92 42.52 -9.75
CA ALA A 388 -92.47 43.61 -8.94
C ALA A 388 -93.60 43.12 -8.04
N VAL A 389 -93.34 42.12 -7.19
CA VAL A 389 -93.99 41.92 -5.88
C VAL A 389 -92.98 41.31 -4.92
#